data_AF-A0A849QQP5-F1
#
_entry.id   AF-A0A849QQP5-F1
#
_cell.length_a   1.000
_cell.length_b   1.000
_cell.length_c   1.000
_cell.angle_alpha   90.00
_cell.angle_beta   90.00
_cell.angle_gamma   90.00
#
_symmetry.space_group_name_H-M   'P 1'
#
loop_
_entity.id
_entity.type
_entity.pdbx_description
1 polymer ?
#
loop_
_entity_poly.entity_id
_entity_poly.type
_entity_poly.pdbx_seq_one_letter_code
_entity_poly.pdbx_strand_id
1 'polypeptide(L)'
;MEKMSYNPTANPFLRTSIDYVPFTHSLSSSLVIALIVFLVIWKLKNKTWGIALSIGVVSHWFIDFTAHTPDLPLLFNSYKVGLGLWNYPWIAFSLEIGFFLGAGYYLYRDAENLKRPIILIALLVLLYTPTMFAPEGEMPVAVFSIVSLSLYFIFAAFAWWTERKQN
;
A
#
# COMPACT_ATOMS: atom_id res chain seq x y z
N MET A 1 17.16 -14.66 -7.73
CA MET A 1 16.72 -13.26 -7.90
C MET A 1 15.20 -13.28 -7.96
N GLU A 2 14.52 -12.33 -7.32
CA GLU A 2 13.06 -12.27 -7.38
C GLU A 2 12.60 -12.03 -8.83
N LYS A 3 11.49 -12.64 -9.22
CA LYS A 3 10.99 -12.63 -10.59
C LYS A 3 9.50 -12.29 -10.59
N MET A 4 9.17 -11.29 -11.38
CA MET A 4 7.80 -10.95 -11.75
C MET A 4 7.72 -10.97 -13.28
N SER A 5 6.62 -11.47 -13.81
CA SER A 5 6.32 -11.40 -15.23
C SER A 5 5.07 -10.57 -15.47
N TYR A 6 4.90 -10.07 -16.69
CA TYR A 6 3.65 -9.45 -17.09
C TYR A 6 2.66 -10.57 -17.47
N ASN A 7 1.49 -10.57 -16.84
CA ASN A 7 0.37 -11.46 -17.13
C ASN A 7 -0.90 -10.60 -17.36
N PRO A 8 -1.27 -10.35 -18.62
CA PRO A 8 -2.41 -9.48 -18.95
C PRO A 8 -3.76 -10.06 -18.52
N THR A 9 -3.80 -11.34 -18.15
CA THR A 9 -5.02 -12.08 -17.82
C THR A 9 -5.17 -12.39 -16.33
N ALA A 10 -4.21 -11.98 -15.49
CA ALA A 10 -4.19 -12.31 -14.06
C ALA A 10 -5.40 -11.75 -13.30
N ASN A 11 -5.64 -10.44 -13.42
CA ASN A 11 -6.87 -9.76 -13.02
C ASN A 11 -6.91 -8.35 -13.66
N PRO A 12 -8.04 -7.62 -13.57
CA PRO A 12 -8.17 -6.29 -14.18
C PRO A 12 -7.25 -5.20 -13.61
N PHE A 13 -6.70 -5.39 -12.41
CA PHE A 13 -5.89 -4.41 -11.68
C PHE A 13 -4.40 -4.73 -11.71
N LEU A 14 -3.99 -5.88 -11.15
CA LEU A 14 -2.63 -6.36 -11.13
C LEU A 14 -2.39 -7.31 -12.30
N ARG A 15 -1.77 -6.79 -13.36
CA ARG A 15 -1.32 -7.58 -14.53
C ARG A 15 0.14 -8.00 -14.42
N THR A 16 0.72 -7.94 -13.22
CA THR A 16 1.99 -8.55 -12.89
C THR A 16 1.75 -9.89 -12.21
N SER A 17 2.35 -10.95 -12.73
CA SER A 17 2.38 -12.27 -12.09
C SER A 17 3.58 -12.34 -11.14
N ILE A 18 3.29 -12.70 -9.90
CA ILE A 18 4.29 -12.95 -8.87
C ILE A 18 4.84 -14.38 -9.07
N ASP A 19 5.85 -14.49 -9.91
CA ASP A 19 6.42 -15.80 -10.27
C ASP A 19 7.27 -16.37 -9.12
N TYR A 20 8.14 -15.56 -8.54
CA TYR A 20 9.08 -15.98 -7.50
C TYR A 20 9.54 -14.80 -6.63
N VAL A 21 8.96 -14.63 -5.43
CA VAL A 21 9.28 -13.53 -4.49
C VAL A 21 9.44 -14.02 -3.03
N PRO A 22 10.32 -15.01 -2.78
CA PRO A 22 10.41 -15.64 -1.46
C PRO A 22 10.77 -14.69 -0.32
N PHE A 23 11.33 -13.52 -0.61
CA PHE A 23 11.89 -12.64 0.42
C PHE A 23 11.07 -11.37 0.64
N THR A 24 10.45 -10.78 -0.38
CA THR A 24 9.81 -9.47 -0.21
C THR A 24 8.32 -9.52 0.11
N HIS A 25 7.59 -10.56 -0.29
CA HIS A 25 6.11 -10.59 -0.19
C HIS A 25 5.55 -11.77 0.63
N SER A 26 6.42 -12.53 1.30
CA SER A 26 5.95 -13.63 2.16
C SER A 26 5.52 -13.12 3.54
N LEU A 27 4.49 -13.73 4.16
CA LEU A 27 4.11 -13.40 5.55
C LEU A 27 5.29 -13.58 6.50
N SER A 28 6.05 -14.67 6.34
CA SER A 28 7.27 -14.91 7.12
C SER A 28 8.27 -13.77 7.02
N SER A 29 8.46 -13.21 5.83
CA SER A 29 9.34 -12.07 5.61
C SER A 29 8.80 -10.80 6.24
N SER A 30 7.51 -10.52 6.08
CA SER A 30 6.87 -9.34 6.68
C SER A 30 6.99 -9.36 8.21
N LEU A 31 6.90 -10.53 8.85
CA LEU A 31 7.13 -10.69 10.29
C LEU A 31 8.59 -10.42 10.68
N VAL A 32 9.56 -10.92 9.91
CA VAL A 32 10.99 -10.66 10.16
C VAL A 32 11.30 -9.18 10.00
N ILE A 33 10.81 -8.53 8.95
CA ILE A 33 10.99 -7.10 8.71
C ILE A 33 10.32 -6.29 9.82
N ALA A 34 9.10 -6.66 10.23
CA ALA A 34 8.40 -6.00 11.34
C ALA A 34 9.20 -6.07 12.65
N LEU A 35 9.83 -7.21 12.94
CA LEU A 35 10.70 -7.37 14.10
C LEU A 35 11.94 -6.46 14.00
N ILE A 36 12.59 -6.41 12.84
CA ILE A 36 13.75 -5.52 12.60
C ILE A 36 13.33 -4.05 12.78
N VAL A 37 12.22 -3.64 12.17
CA VAL A 37 11.67 -2.28 12.29
C VAL A 37 11.37 -1.95 13.75
N PHE A 38 10.71 -2.86 14.48
CA PHE A 38 10.44 -2.69 15.92
C PHE A 38 11.73 -2.43 16.70
N LEU A 39 12.73 -3.30 16.54
CA LEU A 39 14.00 -3.22 17.29
C LEU A 39 14.77 -1.95 16.97
N VAL A 40 14.89 -1.61 15.69
CA VAL A 40 15.62 -0.41 15.24
C VAL A 40 14.94 0.87 15.75
N ILE A 41 13.62 1.00 15.53
CA ILE A 41 12.90 2.21 15.92
C ILE A 41 12.79 2.34 17.44
N TRP A 42 12.64 1.22 18.16
CA TRP A 42 12.66 1.25 19.62
C TRP A 42 13.99 1.83 20.13
N LYS A 43 15.13 1.44 19.55
CA LYS A 43 16.45 1.95 19.94
C LYS A 43 16.69 3.41 19.53
N LEU A 44 16.17 3.84 18.38
CA LEU A 44 16.38 5.19 17.86
C LEU A 44 15.40 6.24 18.41
N LYS A 45 14.21 5.81 18.84
CA LYS A 45 13.12 6.68 19.32
C LYS A 45 12.57 6.18 20.65
N ASN A 46 11.49 5.39 20.62
CA ASN A 46 10.88 4.81 21.80
C ASN A 46 10.04 3.57 21.41
N LYS A 47 9.61 2.83 22.44
CA LYS A 47 8.86 1.59 22.25
C LYS A 47 7.53 1.80 21.52
N THR A 48 6.83 2.91 21.78
CA THR A 48 5.53 3.22 21.16
C THR A 48 5.64 3.34 19.65
N TRP A 49 6.62 4.11 19.15
CA TRP A 49 6.90 4.23 17.71
C TRP A 49 7.34 2.91 17.09
N GLY A 50 8.16 2.13 17.80
CA GLY A 50 8.56 0.80 17.35
C GLY A 50 7.36 -0.11 17.14
N ILE A 51 6.43 -0.15 18.10
CA ILE A 51 5.19 -0.93 18.01
C ILE A 51 4.34 -0.43 16.83
N ALA A 52 4.06 0.88 16.77
CA ALA A 52 3.19 1.45 15.74
C ALA A 52 3.67 1.11 14.32
N LEU A 53 4.97 1.29 14.03
CA LEU A 53 5.51 0.98 12.70
C LEU A 53 5.58 -0.52 12.43
N SER A 54 5.89 -1.35 13.43
CA SER A 54 5.86 -2.81 13.26
C SER A 54 4.46 -3.34 12.95
N ILE A 55 3.41 -2.78 13.57
CA ILE A 55 2.02 -3.11 13.26
C ILE A 55 1.70 -2.70 11.83
N GLY A 56 2.10 -1.50 11.39
CA GLY A 56 1.93 -1.06 10.00
C GLY A 56 2.59 -2.00 8.99
N VAL A 57 3.79 -2.50 9.31
CA VAL A 57 4.50 -3.50 8.48
C VAL A 57 3.78 -4.85 8.49
N VAL A 58 3.15 -5.30 9.56
CA VAL A 58 2.41 -6.58 9.50
C VAL A 58 1.05 -6.41 8.84
N SER A 59 0.38 -5.28 9.07
CA SER A 59 -0.98 -5.03 8.56
C SER A 59 -1.03 -4.97 7.05
N HIS A 60 0.03 -4.48 6.37
CA HIS A 60 0.01 -4.42 4.90
C HIS A 60 -0.20 -5.81 4.29
N TRP A 61 0.44 -6.86 4.82
CA TRP A 61 0.30 -8.21 4.27
C TRP A 61 -1.15 -8.73 4.39
N PHE A 62 -1.83 -8.41 5.50
CA PHE A 62 -3.23 -8.80 5.67
C PHE A 62 -4.18 -8.02 4.74
N ILE A 63 -3.89 -6.74 4.50
CA ILE A 63 -4.63 -5.94 3.52
C ILE A 63 -4.41 -6.54 2.12
N ASP A 64 -3.16 -6.86 1.76
CA ASP A 64 -2.79 -7.50 0.51
C ASP A 64 -3.49 -8.84 0.33
N PHE A 65 -3.58 -9.66 1.38
CA PHE A 65 -4.30 -10.94 1.35
C PHE A 65 -5.77 -10.78 0.91
N THR A 66 -6.43 -9.69 1.29
CA THR A 66 -7.81 -9.43 0.83
C THR A 66 -7.86 -9.02 -0.65
N ALA A 67 -6.86 -8.28 -1.10
CA ALA A 67 -6.79 -7.67 -2.42
C ALA A 67 -6.35 -8.66 -3.50
N HIS A 68 -5.24 -9.35 -3.24
CA HIS A 68 -4.55 -10.25 -4.15
C HIS A 68 -5.35 -11.50 -4.49
N THR A 69 -5.16 -11.99 -5.72
CA THR A 69 -5.55 -13.36 -6.08
C THR A 69 -4.68 -14.36 -5.29
N PRO A 70 -4.87 -15.70 -5.42
CA PRO A 70 -4.01 -16.68 -4.75
C PRO A 70 -2.54 -16.70 -5.21
N ASP A 71 -1.85 -15.57 -5.11
CA ASP A 71 -0.47 -15.34 -5.52
C ASP A 71 0.46 -14.92 -4.35
N LEU A 72 -0.10 -14.58 -3.18
CA LEU A 72 0.63 -14.08 -2.01
C LEU A 72 1.19 -15.23 -1.15
N PRO A 73 2.52 -15.37 -1.00
CA PRO A 73 3.09 -16.49 -0.24
C PRO A 73 2.93 -16.37 1.28
N LEU A 74 2.67 -17.48 1.97
CA LEU A 74 2.75 -17.54 3.44
C LEU A 74 4.17 -17.78 3.95
N LEU A 75 4.84 -18.80 3.40
CA LEU A 75 6.18 -19.22 3.84
C LEU A 75 7.12 -19.20 2.63
N PHE A 76 8.01 -18.20 2.60
CA PHE A 76 8.89 -17.96 1.45
C PHE A 76 8.10 -17.88 0.13
N ASN A 77 8.22 -18.86 -0.76
CA ASN A 77 7.45 -18.92 -2.02
C ASN A 77 6.38 -20.03 -2.02
N SER A 78 6.03 -20.54 -0.84
CA SER A 78 5.10 -21.67 -0.67
C SER A 78 3.78 -21.23 -0.05
N TYR A 79 2.73 -22.03 -0.31
CA TYR A 79 1.37 -21.81 0.18
C TYR A 79 0.84 -20.42 -0.18
N LYS A 80 0.64 -20.20 -1.49
CA LYS A 80 0.09 -18.94 -2.02
C LYS A 80 -1.39 -18.81 -1.68
N VAL A 81 -1.79 -17.66 -1.18
CA VAL A 81 -3.15 -17.36 -0.69
C VAL A 81 -3.60 -15.98 -1.17
N GLY A 82 -4.91 -15.72 -1.13
CA GLY A 82 -5.50 -14.44 -1.49
C GLY A 82 -6.99 -14.57 -1.76
N LEU A 83 -7.78 -13.52 -1.46
CA LEU A 83 -9.24 -13.52 -1.64
C LEU A 83 -9.69 -13.00 -3.02
N GLY A 84 -8.81 -12.30 -3.73
CA GLY A 84 -9.03 -11.86 -5.11
C GLY A 84 -9.99 -10.69 -5.25
N LEU A 85 -10.06 -9.76 -4.29
CA LEU A 85 -10.92 -8.57 -4.37
C LEU A 85 -10.63 -7.73 -5.63
N TRP A 86 -9.39 -7.72 -6.13
CA TRP A 86 -9.02 -7.05 -7.37
C TRP A 86 -9.69 -7.61 -8.64
N ASN A 87 -10.34 -8.77 -8.58
CA ASN A 87 -11.22 -9.23 -9.64
C ASN A 87 -12.49 -8.37 -9.77
N TYR A 88 -12.78 -7.52 -8.79
CA TYR A 88 -13.94 -6.63 -8.74
C TYR A 88 -13.50 -5.16 -8.58
N PRO A 89 -13.00 -4.50 -9.65
CA PRO A 89 -12.38 -3.16 -9.56
C PRO A 89 -13.25 -2.10 -8.90
N TRP A 90 -14.56 -2.08 -9.18
CA TRP A 90 -15.48 -1.13 -8.56
C TRP A 90 -15.64 -1.35 -7.05
N ILE A 91 -15.62 -2.60 -6.60
CA ILE A 91 -15.71 -2.93 -5.17
C ILE A 91 -14.39 -2.55 -4.49
N ALA A 92 -13.26 -2.96 -5.08
CA ALA A 92 -11.92 -2.62 -4.59
C ALA A 92 -11.73 -1.09 -4.48
N PHE A 93 -12.06 -0.36 -5.55
CA PHE A 93 -12.01 1.09 -5.57
C PHE A 93 -12.90 1.71 -4.51
N SER A 94 -14.16 1.27 -4.39
CA SER A 94 -15.10 1.82 -3.41
C SER A 94 -14.63 1.60 -1.97
N LEU A 95 -14.02 0.44 -1.69
CA LEU A 95 -13.44 0.14 -0.38
C LEU A 95 -12.22 1.03 -0.09
N GLU A 96 -11.33 1.22 -1.06
CA GLU A 96 -10.16 2.10 -0.90
C GLU A 96 -10.58 3.56 -0.65
N ILE A 97 -11.51 4.08 -1.44
CA ILE A 97 -12.03 5.45 -1.27
C ILE A 97 -12.74 5.59 0.08
N GLY A 98 -13.52 4.58 0.48
CA GLY A 98 -14.12 4.51 1.81
C GLY A 98 -13.09 4.55 2.92
N PHE A 99 -11.96 3.86 2.76
CA PHE A 99 -10.86 3.87 3.73
C PHE A 99 -10.18 5.24 3.81
N PHE A 100 -9.87 5.89 2.68
CA PHE A 100 -9.30 7.24 2.65
C PHE A 100 -10.22 8.27 3.30
N LEU A 101 -11.52 8.23 3.00
CA LEU A 101 -12.51 9.13 3.58
C LEU A 101 -12.71 8.87 5.07
N GLY A 102 -12.81 7.61 5.47
CA GLY A 102 -12.98 7.21 6.87
C GLY A 102 -11.76 7.57 7.73
N ALA A 103 -10.55 7.28 7.25
CA ALA A 103 -9.31 7.67 7.92
C ALA A 103 -9.15 9.19 7.98
N GLY A 104 -9.44 9.88 6.87
CA GLY A 104 -9.43 11.34 6.82
C GLY A 104 -10.42 11.98 7.80
N TYR A 105 -11.65 11.48 7.84
CA TYR A 105 -12.64 11.92 8.82
C TYR A 105 -12.15 11.68 10.25
N TYR A 106 -11.69 10.46 10.57
CA TYR A 106 -11.23 10.15 11.93
C TYR A 106 -10.07 11.02 12.38
N LEU A 107 -9.09 11.26 11.50
CA LEU A 107 -7.89 12.04 11.80
C LEU A 107 -8.14 13.56 11.87
N TYR A 108 -9.10 14.08 11.08
CA TYR A 108 -9.29 15.51 10.90
C TYR A 108 -10.68 16.01 11.31
N ARG A 109 -11.51 15.21 11.99
CA ARG A 109 -12.85 15.64 12.44
C ARG A 109 -12.84 16.85 13.37
N ASP A 110 -11.77 17.02 14.14
CA ASP A 110 -11.59 18.10 15.12
C ASP A 110 -10.66 19.21 14.58
N ALA A 111 -10.28 19.15 13.30
CA ALA A 111 -9.39 20.12 12.68
C ALA A 111 -10.08 21.48 12.47
N GLU A 112 -9.42 22.57 12.88
CA GLU A 112 -9.91 23.93 12.65
C GLU A 112 -9.95 24.30 11.16
N ASN A 113 -9.12 23.64 10.34
CA ASN A 113 -9.03 23.91 8.92
C ASN A 113 -8.91 22.62 8.09
N LEU A 114 -9.97 22.33 7.34
CA LEU A 114 -10.05 21.15 6.48
C LEU A 114 -9.43 21.32 5.09
N LYS A 115 -8.95 22.51 4.72
CA LYS A 115 -8.42 22.76 3.36
C LYS A 115 -7.29 21.79 2.98
N ARG A 116 -6.31 21.59 3.87
CA ARG A 116 -5.16 20.69 3.58
C ARG A 116 -5.55 19.21 3.59
N PRO A 117 -6.32 18.71 4.58
CA PRO A 117 -6.88 17.36 4.53
C PRO A 117 -7.66 17.06 3.26
N ILE A 118 -8.53 17.99 2.83
CA ILE A 118 -9.32 17.84 1.60
C ILE A 118 -8.40 17.77 0.38
N ILE A 119 -7.37 18.62 0.30
CA ILE A 119 -6.38 18.56 -0.79
C ILE A 119 -5.65 17.21 -0.80
N LEU A 120 -5.21 16.72 0.37
CA LEU A 120 -4.52 15.43 0.48
C LEU A 120 -5.43 14.28 0.02
N ILE A 121 -6.66 14.22 0.52
CA ILE A 121 -7.63 13.17 0.14
C ILE A 121 -7.94 13.27 -1.35
N ALA A 122 -8.22 14.47 -1.87
CA ALA A 122 -8.49 14.66 -3.30
C ALA A 122 -7.32 14.22 -4.17
N LEU A 123 -6.07 14.51 -3.76
CA LEU A 123 -4.86 14.06 -4.44
C LEU A 123 -4.75 12.53 -4.43
N LEU A 124 -4.98 11.88 -3.27
CA LEU A 124 -4.95 10.42 -3.16
C LEU A 124 -5.98 9.77 -4.10
N VAL A 125 -7.23 10.25 -4.08
CA VAL A 125 -8.29 9.76 -4.95
C VAL A 125 -7.94 9.98 -6.43
N LEU A 126 -7.49 11.19 -6.78
CA LEU A 126 -7.15 11.55 -8.15
C LEU A 126 -5.99 10.71 -8.70
N LEU A 127 -4.96 10.44 -7.90
CA LEU A 127 -3.79 9.68 -8.34
C LEU A 127 -4.00 8.16 -8.25
N TYR A 128 -4.92 7.69 -7.41
CA TYR A 128 -5.32 6.29 -7.34
C TYR A 128 -6.27 5.89 -8.47
N THR A 129 -7.23 6.74 -8.86
CA THR A 129 -8.24 6.38 -9.87
C THR A 129 -7.67 5.84 -11.19
N PRO A 130 -6.61 6.44 -11.78
CA PRO A 130 -6.00 5.94 -13.01
C PRO A 130 -5.35 4.55 -12.85
N THR A 131 -4.89 4.17 -11.66
CA THR A 131 -4.28 2.86 -11.45
C THR A 131 -5.30 1.72 -11.55
N MET A 132 -6.59 2.04 -11.33
CA MET A 132 -7.71 1.10 -11.42
C MET A 132 -8.39 1.09 -12.79
N PHE A 133 -8.48 2.23 -13.47
CA PHE A 133 -9.35 2.39 -14.64
C PHE A 133 -8.69 2.95 -15.89
N ALA A 134 -7.45 3.46 -15.82
CA ALA A 134 -6.81 3.97 -17.03
C ALA A 134 -6.55 2.80 -18.00
N PRO A 135 -6.74 3.00 -19.32
CA PRO A 135 -6.30 2.06 -20.32
C PRO A 135 -4.81 1.79 -20.14
N GLU A 136 -4.39 0.55 -20.37
CA GLU A 136 -2.98 0.19 -20.24
C GLU A 136 -2.12 1.03 -21.18
N GLY A 137 -1.14 1.71 -20.60
CA GLY A 137 -0.02 2.28 -21.34
C GLY A 137 1.14 1.31 -21.33
N GLU A 138 1.79 1.11 -22.48
CA GLU A 138 3.09 0.43 -22.53
C GLU A 138 4.15 1.35 -21.90
N MET A 139 4.32 1.25 -20.59
CA MET A 139 5.42 1.91 -19.90
C MET A 139 6.53 0.91 -19.58
N PRO A 140 7.81 1.25 -19.83
CA PRO A 140 8.92 0.42 -19.38
C PRO A 140 8.86 0.20 -17.86
N VAL A 141 9.12 -1.03 -17.39
CA VAL A 141 9.04 -1.42 -15.97
C VAL A 141 9.87 -0.49 -15.07
N ALA A 142 11.03 -0.03 -15.54
CA ALA A 142 11.87 0.92 -14.82
C ALA A 142 11.17 2.27 -14.60
N VAL A 143 10.49 2.80 -15.61
CA VAL A 143 9.75 4.07 -15.52
C VAL A 143 8.58 3.91 -14.55
N PHE A 144 7.80 2.82 -14.68
CA PHE A 144 6.72 2.51 -13.76
C PHE A 144 7.21 2.45 -12.31
N SER A 145 8.31 1.73 -12.05
CA SER A 145 8.90 1.60 -10.72
C SER A 145 9.33 2.94 -10.12
N ILE A 146 9.98 3.81 -10.92
CA ILE A 146 10.41 5.14 -10.49
C ILE A 146 9.20 6.02 -10.18
N VAL A 147 8.17 6.01 -11.03
CA VAL A 147 6.94 6.79 -10.82
C VAL A 147 6.23 6.32 -9.56
N SER A 148 6.00 5.02 -9.40
CA SER A 148 5.35 4.44 -8.21
C SER A 148 6.12 4.79 -6.92
N LEU A 149 7.44 4.65 -6.93
CA LEU A 149 8.27 5.00 -5.78
C LEU A 149 8.21 6.50 -5.46
N SER A 150 8.25 7.35 -6.48
CA SER A 150 8.18 8.81 -6.33
C SER A 150 6.84 9.24 -5.75
N LEU A 151 5.73 8.60 -6.16
CA LEU A 151 4.40 8.87 -5.63
C LEU A 151 4.32 8.61 -4.12
N TYR A 152 4.95 7.55 -3.60
CA TYR A 152 4.99 7.31 -2.15
C TYR A 152 5.67 8.45 -1.38
N PHE A 153 6.79 8.99 -1.88
CA PHE A 153 7.44 10.14 -1.26
C PHE A 153 6.59 11.41 -1.33
N ILE A 154 5.90 11.63 -2.45
CA ILE A 154 4.98 12.76 -2.62
C ILE A 154 3.84 12.66 -1.61
N PHE A 155 3.19 11.49 -1.48
CA PHE A 155 2.12 11.29 -0.50
C PHE A 155 2.60 11.52 0.94
N ALA A 156 3.78 11.01 1.29
CA ALA A 156 4.37 11.25 2.61
C ALA A 156 4.63 12.75 2.86
N ALA A 157 5.13 13.48 1.87
CA ALA A 157 5.36 14.92 1.98
C ALA A 157 4.06 15.72 2.16
N PHE A 158 2.99 15.37 1.43
CA PHE A 158 1.67 16.00 1.59
C PHE A 158 1.02 15.67 2.94
N ALA A 159 1.17 14.44 3.43
CA ALA A 159 0.71 14.05 4.76
C ALA A 159 1.39 14.91 5.84
N TRP A 160 2.71 15.00 5.80
CA TRP A 160 3.50 15.83 6.71
C TRP A 160 3.15 17.33 6.63
N TRP A 161 2.94 17.86 5.42
CA TRP A 161 2.50 19.25 5.23
C TRP A 161 1.11 19.50 5.82
N THR A 162 0.22 18.51 5.74
CA THR A 162 -1.13 18.58 6.29
C THR A 162 -1.08 18.65 7.82
N GLU A 163 -0.29 17.79 8.45
CA GLU A 163 -0.14 17.73 9.91
C GLU A 163 0.40 19.04 10.52
N ARG A 164 1.38 19.69 9.87
CA ARG A 164 2.02 20.92 10.37
C ARG A 164 1.11 22.13 10.60
N LYS A 165 -0.14 22.10 10.15
CA LYS A 165 -1.12 23.17 10.39
C LYS A 165 -2.27 22.78 11.32
N GLN A 166 -2.27 21.54 11.80
CA GLN A 166 -3.24 21.04 12.78
C GLN A 166 -2.69 21.08 14.21
N ASN A 167 -1.38 21.26 14.37
CA ASN A 167 -0.69 21.56 15.63
C ASN A 167 -0.43 23.07 15.75
#